data_AF-A0A7K1U7N6-F1
#
_entry.id   AF-A0A7K1U7N6-F1
#
_cell.length_a   1.000
_cell.length_b   1.000
_cell.length_c   1.000
_cell.angle_alpha   90.00
_cell.angle_beta   90.00
_cell.angle_gamma   90.00
#
_symmetry.space_group_name_H-M   'P 1'
#
loop_
_entity.id
_entity.type
_entity.pdbx_description
1 polymer ?
#
loop_
_entity_poly.entity_id
_entity_poly.type
_entity_poly.pdbx_seq_one_letter_code
_entity_poly.pdbx_strand_id
1 'polypeptide(L)'
;MRKTVICLFIIPIGLISCNTARPIQSGRAGQDYCSPTAANISSIPVDFEDLGETGYSQDSIFNKRLGLHEYLVANATGTRRQIDQLLTLASDSTMTARILRLEKKSEIQQRISRFRTELDGLSAELDCQGERADQLGNYLEKLDEKRTRNLTIASVIAGSVTTVITVILTNDDAQNAAGISGGLLSAGLSAMTINPKGKKMVFTHDRNLLHDVWYAPGKSSVYPAAVWYILSHKGFSNTEGSTLIESIKGRWKTFEIDSTDKSEIDLLFNKGGLYTAEMLHKRASMLNQLQSTVRAINQDLDTFMDRLFQVLL
;
A
#
# COMPACT_ATOMS: atom_id res chain seq x y z
N MET A 1 -29.41 70.17 21.69
CA MET A 1 -30.16 68.93 21.39
C MET A 1 -29.16 67.84 21.03
N ARG A 2 -28.89 66.93 21.97
CA ARG A 2 -27.86 65.89 21.87
C ARG A 2 -28.58 64.59 21.46
N LYS A 3 -28.44 64.16 20.21
CA LYS A 3 -29.01 62.89 19.75
C LYS A 3 -28.11 61.75 20.23
N THR A 4 -28.58 61.03 21.23
CA THR A 4 -27.99 59.78 21.72
C THR A 4 -28.17 58.73 20.63
N VAL A 5 -27.11 58.43 19.88
CA VAL A 5 -27.08 57.26 18.99
C VAL A 5 -26.62 56.09 19.85
N ILE A 6 -27.59 55.27 20.26
CA ILE A 6 -27.35 53.98 20.90
C ILE A 6 -26.81 53.06 19.80
N CYS A 7 -25.48 52.95 19.70
CA CYS A 7 -24.86 51.90 18.91
C CYS A 7 -25.01 50.57 19.66
N LEU A 8 -25.94 49.75 19.17
CA LEU A 8 -26.01 48.33 19.50
C LEU A 8 -24.66 47.68 19.13
N PHE A 9 -23.83 47.41 20.12
CA PHE A 9 -22.68 46.51 19.98
C PHE A 9 -23.21 45.07 19.89
N ILE A 10 -23.54 44.64 18.67
CA ILE A 10 -23.62 43.21 18.38
C ILE A 10 -22.18 42.74 18.16
N ILE A 11 -21.56 42.28 19.23
CA ILE A 11 -20.29 41.55 19.18
C ILE A 11 -20.60 40.17 18.59
N PRO A 12 -20.08 39.78 17.41
CA PRO A 12 -20.14 38.38 17.01
C PRO A 12 -18.98 37.64 17.69
N ILE A 13 -19.12 37.31 18.97
CA ILE A 13 -18.29 36.30 19.66
C ILE A 13 -18.61 34.87 19.15
N GLY A 14 -19.47 34.72 18.14
CA GLY A 14 -20.05 33.45 17.71
C GLY A 14 -19.26 32.61 16.68
N LEU A 15 -17.94 32.75 16.51
CA LEU A 15 -17.19 31.94 15.52
C LEU A 15 -16.10 31.03 16.09
N ILE A 16 -16.01 30.85 17.41
CA ILE A 16 -15.35 29.66 17.98
C ILE A 16 -16.36 28.51 17.99
N SER A 17 -16.94 28.20 16.84
CA SER A 17 -17.62 26.92 16.67
C SER A 17 -16.53 25.88 16.50
N CYS A 18 -16.28 25.10 17.56
CA CYS A 18 -15.57 23.83 17.48
C CYS A 18 -16.38 22.87 16.59
N ASN A 19 -16.37 23.13 15.28
CA ASN A 19 -16.95 22.27 14.28
C ASN A 19 -15.99 21.09 14.14
N THR A 20 -16.10 20.13 15.06
CA THR A 20 -15.48 18.82 14.92
C THR A 20 -16.05 18.20 13.66
N ALA A 21 -15.30 18.31 12.56
CA ALA A 21 -15.71 17.76 11.28
C ALA A 21 -15.98 16.27 11.48
N ARG A 22 -17.26 15.88 11.35
CA ARG A 22 -17.63 14.47 11.43
C ARG A 22 -16.86 13.70 10.35
N PRO A 23 -16.31 12.52 10.70
CA PRO A 23 -15.59 11.73 9.72
C PRO A 23 -16.52 11.30 8.60
N ILE A 24 -16.00 11.33 7.38
CA ILE A 24 -16.74 10.94 6.19
C ILE A 24 -16.85 9.42 6.20
N GLN A 25 -18.08 8.92 6.09
CA GLN A 25 -18.31 7.51 5.83
C GLN A 25 -17.96 7.22 4.38
N SER A 26 -17.10 6.24 4.16
CA SER A 26 -16.60 5.84 2.85
C SER A 26 -17.70 5.25 1.94
N GLY A 27 -18.86 4.87 2.49
CA GLY A 27 -20.02 4.41 1.74
C GLY A 27 -19.70 3.18 0.88
N ARG A 28 -20.23 3.11 -0.34
CA ARG A 28 -19.92 2.01 -1.29
C ARG A 28 -18.45 2.01 -1.73
N ALA A 29 -17.80 3.17 -1.82
CA ALA A 29 -16.36 3.28 -2.14
C ALA A 29 -15.47 2.73 -1.01
N GLY A 30 -16.04 2.63 0.21
CA GLY A 30 -15.43 1.99 1.36
C GLY A 30 -15.58 0.49 1.45
N GLN A 31 -16.37 -0.16 0.58
CA GLN A 31 -16.49 -1.61 0.59
C GLN A 31 -15.24 -2.25 -0.02
N ASP A 32 -14.85 -3.41 0.50
CA ASP A 32 -13.68 -4.13 0.03
C ASP A 32 -13.97 -4.94 -1.24
N TYR A 33 -14.13 -4.23 -2.36
CA TYR A 33 -14.39 -4.82 -3.68
C TYR A 33 -13.14 -5.42 -4.34
N CYS A 34 -11.97 -5.25 -3.72
CA CYS A 34 -10.71 -5.78 -4.22
C CYS A 34 -10.39 -7.18 -3.68
N SER A 35 -10.98 -7.54 -2.53
CA SER A 35 -10.82 -8.87 -1.96
C SER A 35 -11.34 -9.96 -2.91
N PRO A 36 -10.60 -11.07 -3.09
CA PRO A 36 -11.01 -12.16 -3.97
C PRO A 36 -12.32 -12.79 -3.49
N THR A 37 -13.23 -13.07 -4.43
CA THR A 37 -14.55 -13.66 -4.15
C THR A 37 -14.47 -15.05 -3.51
N ALA A 38 -13.36 -15.75 -3.71
CA ALA A 38 -13.07 -17.03 -3.06
C ALA A 38 -12.09 -16.80 -1.90
N ALA A 39 -12.58 -16.86 -0.67
CA ALA A 39 -11.83 -16.59 0.56
C ALA A 39 -10.63 -17.55 0.81
N ASN A 40 -10.45 -18.59 -0.01
CA ASN A 40 -9.53 -19.70 0.23
C ASN A 40 -8.82 -20.20 -1.05
N ILE A 41 -8.22 -19.32 -1.85
CA ILE A 41 -7.19 -19.76 -2.84
C ILE A 41 -5.82 -19.91 -2.14
N SER A 42 -5.84 -20.44 -0.92
CA SER A 42 -4.70 -21.00 -0.19
C SER A 42 -4.81 -22.53 -0.09
N SER A 43 -5.78 -23.13 -0.79
CA SER A 43 -6.17 -24.53 -0.60
C SER A 43 -5.86 -25.48 -1.76
N ILE A 44 -5.31 -25.01 -2.88
CA ILE A 44 -4.68 -25.93 -3.81
C ILE A 44 -3.24 -26.06 -3.32
N PRO A 45 -2.84 -27.19 -2.73
CA PRO A 45 -1.44 -27.37 -2.40
C PRO A 45 -0.73 -27.45 -3.74
N VAL A 46 -0.05 -26.37 -4.13
CA VAL A 46 1.34 -26.59 -4.54
C VAL A 46 1.90 -27.44 -3.42
N ASP A 47 2.40 -28.64 -3.76
CA ASP A 47 2.99 -29.60 -2.82
C ASP A 47 4.27 -28.96 -2.23
N PHE A 48 4.06 -27.87 -1.49
CA PHE A 48 5.02 -26.97 -0.91
C PHE A 48 5.26 -27.53 0.48
N GLU A 49 6.33 -28.31 0.57
CA GLU A 49 6.91 -28.64 1.85
C GLU A 49 7.85 -27.48 2.20
N ASP A 50 7.63 -26.87 3.37
CA ASP A 50 8.56 -25.88 3.94
C ASP A 50 9.82 -26.61 4.43
N LEU A 51 10.63 -27.08 3.48
CA LEU A 51 11.86 -27.82 3.74
C LEU A 51 13.03 -26.86 4.06
N GLY A 52 12.85 -25.55 3.84
CA GLY A 52 13.93 -24.57 3.92
C GLY A 52 15.21 -25.05 3.22
N GLU A 53 16.35 -24.92 3.90
CA GLU A 53 17.63 -25.51 3.48
C GLU A 53 17.86 -26.92 4.07
N THR A 54 16.97 -27.43 4.92
CA THR A 54 17.20 -28.71 5.63
C THR A 54 17.17 -29.93 4.69
N GLY A 55 16.53 -29.81 3.52
CA GLY A 55 16.58 -30.80 2.44
C GLY A 55 17.69 -30.55 1.40
N TYR A 56 18.46 -29.47 1.55
CA TYR A 56 19.51 -29.10 0.60
C TYR A 56 20.75 -29.99 0.80
N SER A 57 21.14 -30.71 -0.25
CA SER A 57 22.41 -31.44 -0.30
C SER A 57 23.23 -30.97 -1.48
N GLN A 58 24.39 -30.33 -1.22
CA GLN A 58 25.32 -29.89 -2.28
C GLN A 58 25.68 -31.03 -3.25
N ASP A 59 25.64 -32.28 -2.78
CA ASP A 59 26.01 -33.45 -3.55
C ASP A 59 24.94 -34.00 -4.49
N SER A 60 23.70 -33.53 -4.37
CA SER A 60 22.61 -33.95 -5.24
C SER A 60 22.88 -33.60 -6.71
N ILE A 61 22.36 -34.44 -7.62
CA ILE A 61 22.44 -34.20 -9.08
C ILE A 61 21.81 -32.84 -9.42
N PHE A 62 20.74 -32.46 -8.71
CA PHE A 62 20.09 -31.16 -8.83
C PHE A 62 21.09 -30.03 -8.55
N ASN A 63 21.68 -30.00 -7.36
CA ASN A 63 22.49 -28.86 -6.93
C ASN A 63 23.81 -28.75 -7.70
N LYS A 64 24.37 -29.88 -8.15
CA LYS A 64 25.54 -29.89 -9.03
C LYS A 64 25.27 -29.28 -10.41
N ARG A 65 24.02 -29.30 -10.88
CA ARG A 65 23.65 -28.81 -12.22
C ARG A 65 22.98 -27.45 -12.23
N LEU A 66 22.16 -27.14 -11.23
CA LEU A 66 21.30 -25.96 -11.20
C LEU A 66 21.69 -24.95 -10.13
N GLY A 67 22.11 -25.40 -8.95
CA GLY A 67 22.52 -24.52 -7.84
C GLY A 67 21.44 -24.27 -6.79
N LEU A 68 21.78 -23.46 -5.77
CA LEU A 68 20.93 -23.22 -4.60
C LEU A 68 19.68 -22.39 -4.93
N HIS A 69 19.81 -21.32 -5.72
CA HIS A 69 18.68 -20.44 -6.01
C HIS A 69 17.57 -21.20 -6.74
N GLU A 70 17.93 -22.00 -7.75
CA GLU A 70 17.03 -22.89 -8.49
C GLU A 70 16.38 -23.94 -7.59
N TYR A 71 17.10 -24.43 -6.56
CA TYR A 71 16.55 -25.35 -5.57
C TYR A 71 15.44 -24.68 -4.75
N LEU A 72 15.65 -23.43 -4.32
CA LEU A 72 14.67 -22.65 -3.59
C LEU A 72 13.43 -22.35 -4.45
N VAL A 73 13.62 -21.98 -5.73
CA VAL A 73 12.52 -21.77 -6.69
C VAL A 73 11.75 -23.08 -6.94
N ALA A 74 12.45 -24.20 -7.11
CA ALA A 74 11.84 -25.51 -7.28
C ALA A 74 11.05 -25.96 -6.06
N ASN A 75 11.49 -25.58 -4.85
CA ASN A 75 10.76 -25.81 -3.62
C ASN A 75 9.48 -24.96 -3.56
N ALA A 76 9.60 -23.65 -3.81
CA ALA A 76 8.48 -22.72 -3.81
C ALA A 76 7.38 -23.12 -4.81
N THR A 77 7.77 -23.58 -6.00
CA THR A 77 6.86 -24.01 -7.07
C THR A 77 6.39 -25.46 -6.91
N GLY A 78 6.88 -26.20 -5.92
CA GLY A 78 6.58 -27.62 -5.72
C GLY A 78 7.01 -28.49 -6.90
N THR A 79 8.07 -28.12 -7.64
CA THR A 79 8.56 -28.82 -8.83
C THR A 79 9.81 -29.67 -8.57
N ARG A 80 10.40 -29.57 -7.37
CA ARG A 80 11.64 -30.27 -6.98
C ARG A 80 11.63 -31.76 -7.35
N ARG A 81 10.61 -32.50 -6.93
CA ARG A 81 10.48 -33.95 -7.17
C ARG A 81 10.47 -34.27 -8.67
N GLN A 82 9.76 -33.48 -9.47
CA GLN A 82 9.68 -33.66 -10.92
C GLN A 82 11.02 -33.40 -11.59
N ILE A 83 11.77 -32.39 -11.14
CA ILE A 83 13.09 -32.06 -11.69
C ILE A 83 14.09 -33.16 -11.35
N ASP A 84 14.09 -33.69 -10.12
CA ASP A 84 14.95 -34.81 -9.73
C ASP A 84 14.71 -36.05 -10.62
N GLN A 85 13.43 -36.38 -10.88
CA GLN A 85 13.06 -37.46 -11.78
C GLN A 85 13.53 -37.18 -13.22
N LEU A 86 13.36 -35.94 -13.69
CA LEU A 86 13.76 -35.52 -15.03
C LEU A 86 15.27 -35.59 -15.25
N LEU A 87 16.06 -35.19 -14.24
CA LEU A 87 17.52 -35.29 -14.25
C LEU A 87 18.00 -36.74 -14.24
N THR A 88 17.31 -37.63 -13.52
CA THR A 88 17.63 -39.07 -13.50
C THR A 88 17.34 -39.74 -14.84
N LEU A 89 16.23 -39.35 -15.49
CA LEU A 89 15.83 -39.85 -16.81
C LEU A 89 16.68 -39.28 -17.96
N ALA A 90 17.49 -38.24 -17.72
CA ALA A 90 18.21 -37.53 -18.78
C ALA A 90 19.17 -38.44 -19.58
N SER A 91 19.78 -39.43 -18.90
CA SER A 91 20.74 -40.36 -19.51
C SER A 91 20.10 -41.57 -20.20
N ASP A 92 18.79 -41.79 -20.05
CA ASP A 92 18.08 -42.92 -20.66
C ASP A 92 17.52 -42.52 -22.04
N SER A 93 17.95 -43.25 -23.07
CA SER A 93 17.60 -42.98 -24.47
C SER A 93 16.38 -43.76 -24.97
N THR A 94 15.82 -44.66 -24.15
CA THR A 94 14.66 -45.50 -24.50
C THR A 94 13.42 -44.66 -24.81
N MET A 95 12.50 -45.22 -25.61
CA MET A 95 11.24 -44.54 -25.93
C MET A 95 10.42 -44.25 -24.66
N THR A 96 10.39 -45.20 -23.72
CA THR A 96 9.71 -45.03 -22.43
C THR A 96 10.29 -43.86 -21.65
N ALA A 97 11.62 -43.76 -21.53
CA ALA A 97 12.25 -42.63 -20.85
C ALA A 97 11.96 -41.30 -21.56
N ARG A 98 11.95 -41.27 -22.91
CA ARG A 98 11.56 -40.07 -23.67
C ARG A 98 10.14 -39.60 -23.33
N ILE A 99 9.17 -40.52 -23.25
CA ILE A 99 7.78 -40.21 -22.87
C ILE A 99 7.72 -39.69 -21.43
N LEU A 100 8.36 -40.37 -20.48
CA LEU A 100 8.40 -39.95 -19.07
C LEU A 100 9.04 -38.57 -18.90
N ARG A 101 10.10 -38.25 -19.67
CA ARG A 101 10.69 -36.90 -19.66
C ARG A 101 9.70 -35.83 -20.14
N LEU A 102 8.90 -36.11 -21.17
CA LEU A 102 7.86 -35.18 -21.64
C LEU A 102 6.76 -35.00 -20.60
N GLU A 103 6.34 -36.07 -19.94
CA GLU A 103 5.36 -36.03 -18.85
C GLU A 103 5.87 -35.14 -17.70
N LYS A 104 7.11 -35.34 -17.25
CA LYS A 104 7.69 -34.50 -16.17
C LYS A 104 7.88 -33.04 -16.58
N LYS A 105 8.28 -32.77 -17.83
CA LYS A 105 8.30 -31.38 -18.35
C LYS A 105 6.91 -30.74 -18.31
N SER A 106 5.87 -31.49 -18.69
CA SER A 106 4.49 -31.00 -18.63
C SER A 106 4.02 -30.73 -17.20
N GLU A 107 4.31 -31.65 -16.25
CA GLU A 107 3.99 -31.44 -14.82
C GLU A 107 4.66 -30.18 -14.26
N ILE A 108 5.95 -29.97 -14.58
CA ILE A 108 6.70 -28.78 -14.15
C ILE A 108 6.04 -27.50 -14.69
N GLN A 109 5.75 -27.47 -15.99
CA GLN A 109 5.08 -26.33 -16.63
C GLN A 109 3.72 -26.04 -16.01
N GLN A 110 2.92 -27.08 -15.72
CA GLN A 110 1.61 -26.91 -15.09
C GLN A 110 1.74 -26.32 -13.68
N ARG A 111 2.69 -26.80 -12.87
CA ARG A 111 2.91 -26.28 -11.51
C ARG A 111 3.37 -24.83 -11.51
N ILE A 112 4.32 -24.48 -12.40
CA ILE A 112 4.79 -23.11 -12.55
C ILE A 112 3.67 -22.20 -13.06
N SER A 113 2.87 -22.65 -14.03
CA SER A 113 1.74 -21.87 -14.54
C SER A 113 0.69 -21.58 -13.46
N ARG A 114 0.43 -22.53 -12.56
CA ARG A 114 -0.46 -22.30 -11.41
C ARG A 114 0.12 -21.28 -10.45
N PHE A 115 1.41 -21.41 -10.12
CA PHE A 115 2.08 -20.45 -9.25
C PHE A 115 2.09 -19.03 -9.84
N ARG A 116 2.31 -18.87 -11.15
CA ARG A 116 2.17 -17.58 -11.85
C ARG A 116 0.76 -17.00 -11.72
N THR A 117 -0.27 -17.83 -11.85
CA THR A 117 -1.66 -17.39 -11.65
C THR A 117 -1.91 -16.88 -10.23
N GLU A 118 -1.30 -17.50 -9.21
CA GLU A 118 -1.35 -17.01 -7.83
C GLU A 118 -0.64 -15.65 -7.68
N LEU A 119 0.55 -15.49 -8.27
CA LEU A 119 1.29 -14.23 -8.27
C LEU A 119 0.53 -13.10 -8.99
N ASP A 120 -0.08 -13.40 -10.12
CA ASP A 120 -0.85 -12.44 -10.92
C ASP A 120 -2.13 -12.03 -10.18
N GLY A 121 -2.83 -12.99 -9.56
CA GLY A 121 -4.00 -12.72 -8.72
C GLY A 121 -3.66 -11.83 -7.52
N LEU A 122 -2.58 -12.14 -6.80
CA LEU A 122 -2.10 -11.32 -5.69
C LEU A 122 -1.66 -9.92 -6.15
N SER A 123 -0.98 -9.83 -7.30
CA SER A 123 -0.55 -8.54 -7.88
C SER A 123 -1.75 -7.68 -8.29
N ALA A 124 -2.80 -8.28 -8.84
CA ALA A 124 -4.03 -7.58 -9.20
C ALA A 124 -4.78 -7.06 -7.96
N GLU A 125 -4.79 -7.85 -6.88
CA GLU A 125 -5.38 -7.41 -5.62
C GLU A 125 -4.60 -6.24 -5.00
N LEU A 126 -3.27 -6.32 -4.98
CA LEU A 126 -2.41 -5.23 -4.49
C LEU A 126 -2.63 -3.93 -5.28
N ASP A 127 -2.70 -4.04 -6.61
CA ASP A 127 -3.00 -2.93 -7.52
C ASP A 127 -4.35 -2.29 -7.19
N CYS A 128 -5.39 -3.12 -7.07
CA CYS A 128 -6.74 -2.67 -6.78
C CYS A 128 -6.82 -1.97 -5.42
N GLN A 129 -6.19 -2.52 -4.38
CA GLN A 129 -6.17 -1.89 -3.05
C GLN A 129 -5.36 -0.59 -3.06
N GLY A 130 -4.28 -0.52 -3.85
CA GLY A 130 -3.46 0.67 -4.04
C GLY A 130 -4.28 1.79 -4.68
N GLU A 131 -4.90 1.49 -5.83
CA GLU A 131 -5.76 2.42 -6.57
C GLU A 131 -6.98 2.85 -5.74
N ARG A 132 -7.60 1.92 -4.99
CA ARG A 132 -8.70 2.26 -4.08
C ARG A 132 -8.27 3.25 -3.02
N ALA A 133 -7.10 3.05 -2.39
CA ALA A 133 -6.58 4.00 -1.42
C ALA A 133 -6.28 5.36 -2.09
N ASP A 134 -5.64 5.37 -3.26
CA ASP A 134 -5.30 6.59 -3.98
C ASP A 134 -6.53 7.40 -4.42
N GLN A 135 -7.57 6.74 -4.96
CA GLN A 135 -8.83 7.39 -5.32
C GLN A 135 -9.52 8.03 -4.12
N LEU A 136 -9.50 7.35 -2.97
CA LEU A 136 -10.05 7.89 -1.73
C LEU A 136 -9.21 9.07 -1.20
N GLY A 137 -7.88 9.01 -1.34
CA GLY A 137 -6.96 10.11 -1.07
C GLY A 137 -7.31 11.34 -1.92
N ASN A 138 -7.31 11.17 -3.24
CA ASN A 138 -7.68 12.18 -4.24
C ASN A 138 -9.09 12.76 -3.99
N TYR A 139 -10.03 11.95 -3.51
CA TYR A 139 -11.36 12.41 -3.13
C TYR A 139 -11.32 13.33 -1.90
N LEU A 140 -10.57 12.96 -0.86
CA LEU A 140 -10.39 13.80 0.33
C LEU A 140 -9.66 15.10 -0.01
N GLU A 141 -8.63 15.06 -0.85
CA GLU A 141 -7.92 16.26 -1.31
C GLU A 141 -8.85 17.23 -2.01
N LYS A 142 -9.68 16.77 -2.94
CA LYS A 142 -10.68 17.62 -3.63
C LYS A 142 -11.66 18.29 -2.66
N LEU A 143 -12.03 17.60 -1.57
CA LEU A 143 -12.88 18.19 -0.53
C LEU A 143 -12.16 19.26 0.27
N ASP A 144 -10.88 19.05 0.58
CA ASP A 144 -10.04 20.01 1.28
C ASP A 144 -9.70 21.22 0.39
N GLU A 145 -9.37 21.03 -0.89
CA GLU A 145 -9.15 22.09 -1.88
C GLU A 145 -10.37 23.01 -2.00
N LYS A 146 -11.59 22.45 -2.06
CA LYS A 146 -12.82 23.26 -2.12
C LYS A 146 -12.97 24.13 -0.88
N ARG A 147 -12.63 23.60 0.30
CA ARG A 147 -12.67 24.36 1.56
C ARG A 147 -11.61 25.45 1.56
N THR A 148 -10.37 25.10 1.20
CA THR A 148 -9.24 26.04 1.12
C THR A 148 -9.54 27.16 0.14
N ARG A 149 -10.05 26.86 -1.06
CA ARG A 149 -10.48 27.87 -2.04
C ARG A 149 -11.53 28.81 -1.48
N ASN A 150 -12.55 28.30 -0.79
CA ASN A 150 -13.60 29.12 -0.20
C ASN A 150 -13.07 30.02 0.93
N LEU A 151 -12.14 29.52 1.75
CA LEU A 151 -11.48 30.31 2.80
C LEU A 151 -10.60 31.43 2.20
N THR A 152 -9.87 31.13 1.13
CA THR A 152 -9.08 32.13 0.40
C THR A 152 -9.97 33.21 -0.20
N ILE A 153 -11.08 32.84 -0.87
CA ILE A 153 -12.06 33.81 -1.40
C ILE A 153 -12.65 34.67 -0.27
N ALA A 154 -13.02 34.07 0.86
CA ALA A 154 -13.54 34.80 2.00
C ALA A 154 -12.50 35.76 2.61
N SER A 155 -11.23 35.34 2.69
CA SER A 155 -10.13 36.18 3.16
C SER A 155 -9.91 37.39 2.26
N VAL A 156 -9.92 37.17 0.93
CA VAL A 156 -9.79 38.24 -0.07
C VAL A 156 -10.95 39.24 0.05
N ILE A 157 -12.19 38.75 0.06
CA ILE A 157 -13.38 39.61 0.18
C ILE A 157 -13.35 40.39 1.51
N ALA A 158 -13.05 39.72 2.62
CA ALA A 158 -12.97 40.37 3.93
C ALA A 158 -11.90 41.47 3.96
N GLY A 159 -10.71 41.21 3.42
CA GLY A 159 -9.65 42.20 3.29
C GLY A 159 -10.09 43.40 2.44
N SER A 160 -10.68 43.15 1.25
CA SER A 160 -11.15 44.21 0.35
C SER A 160 -12.27 45.06 0.96
N VAL A 161 -13.28 44.45 1.59
CA VAL A 161 -14.39 45.16 2.23
C VAL A 161 -13.89 46.00 3.41
N THR A 162 -12.95 45.48 4.19
CA THR A 162 -12.35 46.21 5.32
C THR A 162 -11.67 47.49 4.85
N THR A 163 -10.86 47.42 3.80
CA THR A 163 -10.17 48.59 3.24
C THR A 163 -11.16 49.67 2.80
N VAL A 164 -12.24 49.28 2.11
CA VAL A 164 -13.28 50.22 1.67
C VAL A 164 -14.00 50.87 2.86
N ILE A 165 -14.38 50.08 3.87
CA ILE A 165 -15.04 50.60 5.08
C ILE A 165 -14.12 51.57 5.83
N THR A 166 -12.83 51.25 5.93
CA THR A 166 -11.83 52.09 6.62
C THR A 166 -11.70 53.46 5.94
N VAL A 167 -11.77 53.54 4.61
CA VAL A 167 -11.69 54.81 3.87
C VAL A 167 -12.96 55.67 4.02
N ILE A 168 -14.14 55.04 4.16
CA ILE A 168 -15.43 55.75 4.25
C ILE A 168 -15.69 56.28 5.68
N LEU A 169 -15.13 55.62 6.70
CA LEU A 169 -15.26 56.05 8.09
C LEU A 169 -14.39 57.28 8.37
N THR A 170 -15.01 58.37 8.78
CA THR A 170 -14.36 59.64 9.11
C THR A 170 -14.05 59.81 10.60
N ASN A 171 -14.49 58.86 11.44
CA ASN A 171 -14.20 58.82 12.87
C ASN A 171 -13.03 57.87 13.12
N ASP A 172 -11.93 58.41 13.68
CA ASP A 172 -10.69 57.70 13.96
C ASP A 172 -10.91 56.42 14.80
N ASP A 173 -11.80 56.44 15.79
CA ASP A 173 -12.08 55.26 16.63
C ASP A 173 -12.79 54.15 15.84
N ALA A 174 -13.73 54.53 14.98
CA ALA A 174 -14.47 53.59 14.14
C ALA A 174 -13.59 53.04 13.01
N GLN A 175 -12.73 53.88 12.44
CA GLN A 175 -11.76 53.53 11.40
C GLN A 175 -10.72 52.54 11.93
N ASN A 176 -10.13 52.83 13.10
CA ASN A 176 -9.17 51.95 13.76
C ASN A 176 -9.80 50.61 14.13
N ALA A 177 -11.02 50.62 14.68
CA ALA A 177 -11.74 49.39 15.00
C ALA A 177 -12.03 48.53 13.74
N ALA A 178 -12.44 49.16 12.64
CA ALA A 178 -12.67 48.45 11.37
C ALA A 178 -11.37 47.86 10.79
N GLY A 179 -10.29 48.65 10.75
CA GLY A 179 -8.99 48.20 10.24
C GLY A 179 -8.40 47.04 11.05
N ILE A 180 -8.42 47.13 12.39
CA ILE A 180 -7.90 46.08 13.27
C ILE A 180 -8.74 44.80 13.15
N SER A 181 -10.08 44.92 13.19
CA SER A 181 -10.97 43.75 13.13
C SER A 181 -10.89 43.03 11.80
N GLY A 182 -10.86 43.75 10.68
CA GLY A 182 -10.75 43.15 9.36
C GLY A 182 -9.34 42.60 9.05
N GLY A 183 -8.29 43.24 9.56
CA GLY A 183 -6.92 42.71 9.50
C GLY A 183 -6.78 41.38 10.26
N LEU A 184 -7.34 41.30 11.47
CA LEU A 184 -7.35 40.06 12.26
C LEU A 184 -8.20 38.97 11.59
N LEU A 185 -9.36 39.32 11.02
CA LEU A 185 -10.24 38.35 10.38
C LEU A 185 -9.64 37.77 9.09
N SER A 186 -9.04 38.62 8.24
CA SER A 186 -8.34 38.17 7.03
C SER A 186 -7.08 37.34 7.35
N ALA A 187 -6.30 37.75 8.35
CA ALA A 187 -5.15 36.97 8.83
C ALA A 187 -5.58 35.60 9.40
N GLY A 188 -6.65 35.57 10.20
CA GLY A 188 -7.22 34.33 10.75
C GLY A 188 -7.71 33.36 9.67
N LEU A 189 -8.44 33.86 8.67
CA LEU A 189 -8.88 33.05 7.52
C LEU A 189 -7.70 32.51 6.71
N SER A 190 -6.67 33.32 6.52
CA SER A 190 -5.44 32.92 5.81
C SER A 190 -4.65 31.87 6.59
N ALA A 191 -4.56 32.00 7.92
CA ALA A 191 -3.93 30.99 8.78
C ALA A 191 -4.67 29.63 8.73
N MET A 192 -6.00 29.62 8.61
CA MET A 192 -6.78 28.39 8.44
C MET A 192 -6.54 27.68 7.11
N THR A 193 -6.08 28.41 6.08
CA THR A 193 -5.66 27.84 4.79
C THR A 193 -4.29 27.18 4.86
N ILE A 194 -3.39 27.66 5.73
CA ILE A 194 -2.02 27.13 5.87
C ILE A 194 -1.99 25.81 6.65
N ASN A 195 -2.88 25.64 7.65
CA ASN A 195 -2.98 24.40 8.43
C ASN A 195 -4.42 23.87 8.42
N PRO A 196 -4.90 23.37 7.26
CA PRO A 196 -6.22 22.79 7.20
C PRO A 196 -6.21 21.53 8.07
N LYS A 197 -7.04 21.50 9.11
CA LYS A 197 -7.45 20.23 9.74
C LYS A 197 -8.22 19.46 8.67
N GLY A 198 -7.49 18.67 7.89
CA GLY A 198 -7.96 18.00 6.68
C GLY A 198 -9.14 17.09 6.97
N LYS A 199 -9.95 16.83 5.94
CA LYS A 199 -11.04 15.86 6.05
C LYS A 199 -10.48 14.48 6.35
N LYS A 200 -11.19 13.75 7.20
CA LYS A 200 -10.88 12.36 7.52
C LYS A 200 -12.02 11.46 7.07
N MET A 201 -11.68 10.25 6.68
CA MET A 201 -12.66 9.21 6.36
C MET A 201 -12.42 7.92 7.12
N VAL A 202 -13.50 7.18 7.38
CA VAL A 202 -13.39 5.82 7.92
C VAL A 202 -13.02 4.86 6.79
N PHE A 203 -11.87 4.20 6.94
CA PHE A 203 -11.37 3.21 5.99
C PHE A 203 -10.82 2.01 6.75
N THR A 204 -11.47 0.86 6.59
CA THR A 204 -11.19 -0.37 7.33
C THR A 204 -10.72 -1.47 6.38
N HIS A 205 -9.92 -2.39 6.92
CA HIS A 205 -9.32 -3.49 6.16
C HIS A 205 -9.80 -4.81 6.71
N ASP A 206 -10.64 -5.52 5.95
CA ASP A 206 -11.04 -6.88 6.29
C ASP A 206 -9.87 -7.85 6.07
N ARG A 207 -9.14 -7.66 4.96
CA ARG A 207 -7.87 -8.33 4.66
C ARG A 207 -6.77 -7.30 4.42
N ASN A 208 -5.90 -7.08 5.41
CA ASN A 208 -4.81 -6.11 5.30
C ASN A 208 -3.53 -6.75 4.75
N LEU A 209 -3.29 -6.57 3.45
CA LEU A 209 -2.08 -7.01 2.75
C LEU A 209 -0.78 -6.49 3.39
N LEU A 210 -0.81 -5.32 4.04
CA LEU A 210 0.39 -4.76 4.68
C LEU A 210 0.71 -5.38 6.04
N HIS A 211 -0.26 -6.03 6.71
CA HIS A 211 -0.15 -6.52 8.08
C HIS A 211 1.01 -7.51 8.22
N ASP A 212 0.96 -8.61 7.47
CA ASP A 212 1.96 -9.68 7.61
C ASP A 212 3.33 -9.23 7.12
N VAL A 213 3.40 -8.36 6.11
CA VAL A 213 4.69 -7.76 5.70
C VAL A 213 5.29 -6.97 6.84
N TRP A 214 4.50 -6.18 7.57
CA TRP A 214 5.01 -5.39 8.68
C TRP A 214 5.42 -6.25 9.88
N TYR A 215 4.59 -7.20 10.31
CA TYR A 215 4.86 -8.01 11.50
C TYR A 215 5.80 -9.18 11.25
N ALA A 216 5.97 -9.59 9.99
CA ALA A 216 6.80 -10.71 9.56
C ALA A 216 6.58 -11.99 10.40
N PRO A 217 5.34 -12.50 10.49
CA PRO A 217 5.08 -13.75 11.20
C PRO A 217 5.77 -14.93 10.49
N GLY A 218 6.10 -15.99 11.23
CA GLY A 218 6.71 -17.19 10.62
C GLY A 218 5.83 -17.85 9.55
N LYS A 219 4.50 -17.69 9.65
CA LYS A 219 3.54 -18.09 8.62
C LYS A 219 2.56 -16.96 8.38
N SER A 220 2.27 -16.68 7.12
CA SER A 220 1.30 -15.66 6.77
C SER A 220 -0.13 -16.19 6.85
N SER A 221 -1.02 -15.34 7.39
CA SER A 221 -2.47 -15.52 7.34
C SER A 221 -3.11 -14.88 6.11
N VAL A 222 -2.35 -14.02 5.42
CA VAL A 222 -2.82 -13.22 4.30
C VAL A 222 -2.30 -13.76 2.96
N TYR A 223 -1.03 -14.16 2.89
CA TYR A 223 -0.36 -14.58 1.66
C TYR A 223 -0.39 -16.10 1.47
N PRO A 224 -0.43 -16.60 0.22
CA PRO A 224 -0.18 -18.00 -0.07
C PRO A 224 1.19 -18.45 0.45
N ALA A 225 1.29 -19.68 0.93
CA ALA A 225 2.50 -20.18 1.61
C ALA A 225 3.76 -20.11 0.73
N ALA A 226 3.65 -20.50 -0.55
CA ALA A 226 4.75 -20.44 -1.51
C ALA A 226 5.22 -19.00 -1.77
N VAL A 227 4.29 -18.05 -1.90
CA VAL A 227 4.64 -16.63 -2.06
C VAL A 227 5.29 -16.08 -0.79
N TRP A 228 4.74 -16.41 0.38
CA TRP A 228 5.30 -16.00 1.66
C TRP A 228 6.72 -16.52 1.87
N TYR A 229 6.97 -17.77 1.48
CA TYR A 229 8.29 -18.38 1.50
C TYR A 229 9.29 -17.56 0.67
N ILE A 230 8.95 -17.19 -0.57
CA ILE A 230 9.83 -16.35 -1.40
C ILE A 230 10.09 -15.00 -0.73
N LEU A 231 9.04 -14.34 -0.24
CA LEU A 231 9.15 -13.00 0.37
C LEU A 231 9.99 -12.98 1.66
N SER A 232 9.96 -14.08 2.43
CA SER A 232 10.58 -14.21 3.74
C SER A 232 11.92 -14.95 3.74
N HIS A 233 12.39 -15.42 2.59
CA HIS A 233 13.64 -16.16 2.48
C HIS A 233 14.76 -15.32 1.86
N LYS A 234 15.96 -15.39 2.44
CA LYS A 234 17.09 -14.51 2.05
C LYS A 234 17.64 -14.80 0.65
N GLY A 235 17.51 -16.05 0.19
CA GLY A 235 17.97 -16.49 -1.14
C GLY A 235 17.24 -15.87 -2.35
N PHE A 236 16.18 -15.09 -2.12
CA PHE A 236 15.44 -14.35 -3.15
C PHE A 236 15.69 -12.83 -3.10
N SER A 237 16.51 -12.36 -2.15
CA SER A 237 16.81 -10.93 -2.04
C SER A 237 18.10 -10.60 -2.78
N ASN A 238 18.08 -9.48 -3.50
CA ASN A 238 19.29 -8.87 -4.07
C ASN A 238 20.10 -8.07 -3.02
N THR A 239 19.58 -7.94 -1.80
CA THR A 239 20.27 -7.24 -0.70
C THR A 239 20.84 -8.26 0.26
N GLU A 240 22.17 -8.30 0.34
CA GLU A 240 22.92 -9.29 1.11
C GLU A 240 22.42 -9.39 2.57
N GLY A 241 22.16 -10.63 3.01
CA GLY A 241 21.78 -10.92 4.39
C GLY A 241 20.35 -10.55 4.78
N SER A 242 19.54 -10.01 3.86
CA SER A 242 18.15 -9.58 4.12
C SER A 242 17.15 -10.33 3.25
N THR A 243 15.88 -10.31 3.66
CA THR A 243 14.73 -10.82 2.91
C THR A 243 14.10 -9.70 2.07
N LEU A 244 13.24 -10.07 1.10
CA LEU A 244 12.45 -9.08 0.36
C LEU A 244 11.56 -8.25 1.30
N ILE A 245 10.96 -8.90 2.32
CA ILE A 245 10.17 -8.23 3.36
C ILE A 245 11.01 -7.20 4.11
N GLU A 246 12.21 -7.56 4.57
CA GLU A 246 13.09 -6.63 5.28
C GLU A 246 13.48 -5.43 4.41
N SER A 247 13.78 -5.67 3.14
CA SER A 247 14.08 -4.60 2.18
C SER A 247 12.89 -3.66 1.95
N ILE A 248 11.68 -4.20 1.78
CA ILE A 248 10.45 -3.40 1.64
C ILE A 248 10.19 -2.57 2.90
N LYS A 249 10.25 -3.20 4.09
CA LYS A 249 10.05 -2.50 5.36
C LYS A 249 11.08 -1.39 5.57
N GLY A 250 12.33 -1.62 5.15
CA GLY A 250 13.38 -0.60 5.18
C GLY A 250 13.00 0.64 4.37
N ARG A 251 12.47 0.44 3.14
CA ARG A 251 11.99 1.56 2.30
C ARG A 251 10.82 2.28 2.95
N TRP A 252 9.84 1.56 3.49
CA TRP A 252 8.68 2.20 4.14
C TRP A 252 9.10 3.05 5.34
N LYS A 253 9.97 2.53 6.21
CA LYS A 253 10.53 3.31 7.34
C LYS A 253 11.30 4.56 6.90
N THR A 254 11.86 4.55 5.70
CA THR A 254 12.67 5.66 5.20
C THR A 254 11.80 6.71 4.52
N PHE A 255 10.80 6.30 3.75
CA PHE A 255 10.11 7.17 2.80
C PHE A 255 8.61 7.32 3.05
N GLU A 256 7.96 6.35 3.69
CA GLU A 256 6.50 6.28 3.74
C GLU A 256 5.91 6.55 5.11
N ILE A 257 6.57 6.13 6.19
CA ILE A 257 5.99 6.14 7.54
C ILE A 257 6.94 6.76 8.57
N ASP A 258 6.36 7.42 9.57
CA ASP A 258 7.08 7.71 10.81
C ASP A 258 7.01 6.50 11.73
N SER A 259 8.09 5.72 11.78
CA SER A 259 8.15 4.52 12.61
C SER A 259 8.04 4.76 14.12
N THR A 260 8.07 6.02 14.58
CA THR A 260 7.84 6.39 15.98
C THR A 260 6.37 6.67 16.29
N ASP A 261 5.54 6.94 15.27
CA ASP A 261 4.11 7.16 15.42
C ASP A 261 3.34 5.83 15.48
N LYS A 262 3.12 5.34 16.70
CA LYS A 262 2.35 4.11 16.96
C LYS A 262 0.92 4.18 16.41
N SER A 263 0.33 5.37 16.30
CA SER A 263 -1.02 5.53 15.78
C SER A 263 -1.07 5.35 14.26
N GLU A 264 -0.05 5.84 13.55
CA GLU A 264 0.11 5.61 12.11
C GLU A 264 0.36 4.13 11.83
N ILE A 265 1.23 3.48 12.61
CA ILE A 265 1.49 2.03 12.51
C ILE A 265 0.21 1.22 12.72
N ASP A 266 -0.53 1.46 13.80
CA ASP A 266 -1.77 0.73 14.09
C ASP A 266 -2.81 0.92 12.97
N LEU A 267 -2.93 2.15 12.48
CA LEU A 267 -3.85 2.49 11.40
C LEU A 267 -3.50 1.75 10.10
N LEU A 268 -2.23 1.78 9.67
CA LEU A 268 -1.79 1.23 8.39
C LEU A 268 -1.73 -0.30 8.39
N PHE A 269 -1.31 -0.91 9.49
CA PHE A 269 -0.98 -2.32 9.53
C PHE A 269 -2.01 -3.20 10.23
N ASN A 270 -2.99 -2.65 10.95
CA ASN A 270 -4.09 -3.43 11.56
C ASN A 270 -5.42 -3.23 10.81
N LYS A 271 -6.53 -2.98 11.53
CA LYS A 271 -7.89 -2.99 10.98
C LYS A 271 -8.30 -1.71 10.24
N GLY A 272 -7.42 -0.72 10.19
CA GLY A 272 -7.74 0.61 9.66
C GLY A 272 -8.47 1.49 10.68
N GLY A 273 -9.09 2.56 10.21
CA GLY A 273 -9.65 3.60 11.08
C GLY A 273 -9.87 4.91 10.35
N LEU A 274 -9.48 6.03 10.97
CA LEU A 274 -9.64 7.36 10.40
C LEU A 274 -8.41 7.79 9.60
N TYR A 275 -8.57 7.85 8.28
CA TYR A 275 -7.53 8.23 7.35
C TYR A 275 -7.64 9.69 6.90
N THR A 276 -6.50 10.37 6.79
CA THR A 276 -6.34 11.58 5.98
C THR A 276 -6.00 11.21 4.53
N ALA A 277 -6.02 12.19 3.62
CA ALA A 277 -5.55 11.99 2.25
C ALA A 277 -4.11 11.48 2.19
N GLU A 278 -3.19 12.14 2.92
CA GLU A 278 -1.78 11.75 2.99
C GLU A 278 -1.59 10.28 3.42
N MET A 279 -2.31 9.83 4.45
CA MET A 279 -2.24 8.44 4.92
C MET A 279 -2.75 7.43 3.88
N LEU A 280 -3.71 7.83 3.04
CA LEU A 280 -4.21 6.99 1.95
C LEU A 280 -3.18 6.89 0.82
N HIS A 281 -2.53 7.99 0.45
CA HIS A 281 -1.46 7.99 -0.55
C HIS A 281 -0.24 7.19 -0.08
N LYS A 282 0.16 7.31 1.21
CA LYS A 282 1.19 6.45 1.82
C LYS A 282 0.83 4.98 1.71
N ARG A 283 -0.42 4.61 2.06
CA ARG A 283 -0.91 3.23 1.91
C ARG A 283 -0.86 2.77 0.45
N ALA A 284 -1.29 3.59 -0.49
CA ALA A 284 -1.24 3.29 -1.92
C ALA A 284 0.20 3.05 -2.38
N SER A 285 1.15 3.92 -2.00
CA SER A 285 2.57 3.75 -2.30
C SER A 285 3.12 2.42 -1.77
N MET A 286 2.83 2.10 -0.51
CA MET A 286 3.27 0.83 0.09
C MET A 286 2.73 -0.40 -0.64
N LEU A 287 1.45 -0.38 -1.02
CA LEU A 287 0.81 -1.45 -1.79
C LEU A 287 1.44 -1.59 -3.20
N ASN A 288 1.73 -0.48 -3.88
CA ASN A 288 2.36 -0.47 -5.20
C ASN A 288 3.81 -0.99 -5.17
N GLN A 289 4.58 -0.66 -4.11
CA GLN A 289 5.93 -1.21 -3.91
C GLN A 289 5.89 -2.73 -3.72
N LEU A 290 4.91 -3.22 -2.97
CA LEU A 290 4.72 -4.64 -2.73
C LEU A 290 4.26 -5.37 -3.99
N GLN A 291 3.33 -4.80 -4.74
CA GLN A 291 2.91 -5.28 -6.06
C GLN A 291 4.12 -5.43 -7.00
N SER A 292 4.97 -4.41 -7.07
CA SER A 292 6.17 -4.43 -7.90
C SER A 292 7.12 -5.56 -7.49
N THR A 293 7.23 -5.84 -6.19
CA THR A 293 8.04 -6.94 -5.67
C THR A 293 7.44 -8.31 -6.03
N VAL A 294 6.13 -8.49 -5.90
CA VAL A 294 5.45 -9.73 -6.29
C VAL A 294 5.57 -9.98 -7.79
N ARG A 295 5.40 -8.94 -8.63
CA ARG A 295 5.60 -9.05 -10.08
C ARG A 295 7.02 -9.43 -10.47
N ALA A 296 8.04 -8.99 -9.72
CA ALA A 296 9.42 -9.35 -9.99
C ALA A 296 9.69 -10.85 -9.82
N ILE A 297 8.91 -11.57 -9.01
CA ILE A 297 9.03 -13.02 -8.86
C ILE A 297 8.79 -13.73 -10.21
N ASN A 298 7.94 -13.19 -11.09
CA ASN A 298 7.76 -13.76 -12.43
C ASN A 298 9.06 -13.76 -13.25
N GLN A 299 9.94 -12.75 -13.07
CA GLN A 299 11.24 -12.70 -13.74
C GLN A 299 12.19 -13.79 -13.24
N ASP A 300 12.16 -14.09 -11.94
CA ASP A 300 12.87 -15.23 -11.35
C ASP A 300 12.36 -16.56 -11.95
N LEU A 301 11.04 -16.70 -12.12
CA LEU A 301 10.45 -17.90 -12.73
C LEU A 301 10.84 -18.08 -14.19
N ASP A 302 10.93 -17.00 -14.96
CA ASP A 302 11.40 -17.05 -16.36
C ASP A 302 12.87 -17.48 -16.41
N THR A 303 13.73 -16.86 -15.59
CA THR A 303 15.15 -17.21 -15.48
C THR A 303 15.36 -18.67 -15.06
N PHE A 304 14.56 -19.14 -14.10
CA PHE A 304 14.57 -20.53 -13.64
C PHE A 304 14.22 -21.50 -14.77
N MET A 305 13.17 -21.20 -15.55
CA MET A 305 12.75 -22.05 -16.66
C MET A 305 13.78 -22.12 -17.77
N ASP A 306 14.40 -20.99 -18.11
CA ASP A 306 15.46 -20.93 -19.12
C ASP A 306 16.66 -21.79 -18.71
N ARG A 307 17.13 -21.65 -17.47
CA ARG A 307 18.24 -22.46 -16.92
C ARG A 307 17.89 -23.94 -16.88
N LEU A 308 16.69 -24.29 -16.42
CA LEU A 308 16.23 -25.67 -16.38
C LEU A 308 16.26 -26.31 -17.76
N PHE A 309 15.77 -25.62 -18.80
CA PHE A 309 15.79 -26.18 -20.15
C PHE A 309 17.20 -26.25 -20.76
N GLN A 310 18.08 -25.31 -20.46
CA GLN A 310 19.49 -25.38 -20.90
C GLN A 310 20.22 -26.60 -20.34
N VAL A 311 19.97 -26.96 -19.08
CA VAL A 311 20.62 -28.10 -18.41
C VAL A 311 20.07 -29.46 -18.88
N LEU A 312 18.89 -29.46 -19.50
CA LEU A 312 18.17 -30.66 -19.95
C LEU A 312 18.25 -30.91 -21.47
N LEU A 313 18.90 -30.03 -22.21
CA LEU A 313 19.27 -30.19 -23.62
C LEU A 313 20.71 -30.71 -23.72
#